data_AF-A0A927YVE5-F1
#
_entry.id   AF-A0A927YVE5-F1
#
_cell.length_a   1.000
_cell.length_b   1.000
_cell.length_c   1.000
_cell.angle_alpha   90.00
_cell.angle_beta   90.00
_cell.angle_gamma   90.00
#
_symmetry.space_group_name_H-M   'P 1'
#
loop_
_entity.id
_entity.type
_entity.pdbx_description
1 polymer ?
#
loop_
_entity_poly.entity_id
_entity_poly.type
_entity_poly.pdbx_seq_one_letter_code
_entity_poly.pdbx_strand_id
1 'polypeptide(L)'
;MTNYSLIETRRVRLENEEEIKLDYYLTDTMRQVDGEGKCIDEVNLIGDETNLYGIKLVKSGATCEEDEILGVTVDEKIAIKLLKVLADHEVTPISLVDVVDDWSTEVMYS
;
A
#
# COMPACT_ATOMS: atom_id res chain seq x y z
N MET A 1 14.04 6.86 -4.02
CA MET A 1 13.99 6.77 -2.55
C MET A 1 12.53 6.60 -2.17
N THR A 2 12.22 5.72 -1.22
CA THR A 2 10.84 5.42 -0.82
C THR A 2 10.59 6.02 0.57
N ASN A 3 9.58 6.86 0.75
CA ASN A 3 9.16 7.31 2.07
C ASN A 3 7.91 6.58 2.54
N TYR A 4 7.71 6.62 3.86
CA TYR A 4 6.65 5.92 4.56
C TYR A 4 5.89 6.91 5.44
N SER A 5 4.58 7.00 5.23
CA SER A 5 3.68 7.85 6.04
C SER A 5 2.67 6.96 6.76
N LEU A 6 2.71 6.95 8.10
CA LEU A 6 1.72 6.22 8.89
C LEU A 6 0.35 6.88 8.73
N ILE A 7 -0.61 6.14 8.21
CA ILE A 7 -1.99 6.60 7.98
C ILE A 7 -2.88 6.22 9.16
N GLU A 8 -2.74 5.00 9.65
CA GLU A 8 -3.61 4.48 10.70
C GLU A 8 -2.91 3.41 11.55
N THR A 9 -3.31 3.34 12.82
CA THR A 9 -2.93 2.26 13.73
C THR A 9 -4.19 1.65 14.33
N ARG A 10 -4.34 0.33 14.22
CA ARG A 10 -5.42 -0.44 14.83
C ARG A 10 -4.87 -1.43 15.85
N ARG A 11 -5.57 -1.59 16.96
CA ARG A 11 -5.28 -2.63 17.96
C ARG A 11 -6.40 -3.63 17.95
N VAL A 12 -6.07 -4.90 17.82
CA VAL A 12 -7.04 -6.00 17.76
C VAL A 12 -6.72 -6.97 18.88
N ARG A 13 -7.73 -7.31 19.68
CA ARG A 13 -7.63 -8.35 20.69
C ARG A 13 -8.08 -9.68 20.10
N LEU A 14 -7.22 -10.67 20.13
CA LEU A 14 -7.48 -12.02 19.66
C LEU A 14 -8.28 -12.82 20.69
N GLU A 15 -8.84 -13.95 20.26
CA GLU A 15 -9.63 -14.85 21.12
C GLU A 15 -8.82 -15.43 22.29
N ASN A 16 -7.50 -15.58 22.11
CA ASN A 16 -6.57 -16.02 23.15
C ASN A 16 -6.14 -14.87 24.09
N GLU A 17 -6.85 -13.75 24.07
CA GLU A 17 -6.61 -12.52 24.84
C GLU A 17 -5.36 -11.72 24.47
N GLU A 18 -4.56 -12.17 23.50
CA GLU A 18 -3.40 -11.42 23.00
C GLU A 18 -3.83 -10.15 22.25
N GLU A 19 -3.04 -9.09 22.34
CA GLU A 19 -3.24 -7.86 21.57
C GLU A 19 -2.23 -7.80 20.43
N ILE A 20 -2.73 -7.60 19.21
CA ILE A 20 -1.91 -7.28 18.04
C ILE A 20 -2.11 -5.82 17.66
N LYS A 21 -1.01 -5.20 17.20
CA LYS A 21 -0.99 -3.86 16.64
C LYS A 21 -0.82 -3.97 15.12
N LEU A 22 -1.68 -3.31 14.38
CA LEU A 22 -1.64 -3.19 12.92
C LEU A 22 -1.36 -1.73 12.57
N ASP A 23 -0.24 -1.47 11.91
CA ASP A 23 0.13 -0.16 11.39
C ASP A 23 0.03 -0.15 9.86
N TYR A 24 -0.69 0.83 9.34
CA TYR A 24 -1.01 1.01 7.93
C TYR A 24 -0.24 2.22 7.40
N TYR A 25 0.66 1.99 6.44
CA TYR A 25 1.52 3.02 5.87
C TYR A 25 1.20 3.24 4.40
N LEU A 26 1.16 4.52 4.01
CA LEU A 26 1.29 4.94 2.62
C LEU A 26 2.77 4.96 2.27
N THR A 27 3.13 4.38 1.12
CA THR A 27 4.48 4.47 0.58
C THR A 27 4.48 5.42 -0.61
N ASP A 28 5.49 6.27 -0.74
CA ASP A 28 5.71 7.08 -1.94
C ASP A 28 7.06 6.74 -2.54
N THR A 29 7.11 6.48 -3.83
CA THR A 29 8.36 6.20 -4.53
C THR A 29 8.42 7.06 -5.78
N MET A 30 9.39 7.95 -5.79
CA MET A 30 9.68 8.79 -6.96
C MET A 30 10.28 7.92 -8.07
N ARG A 31 9.63 7.92 -9.23
CA ARG A 31 10.06 7.19 -10.42
C ARG A 31 10.06 8.11 -11.63
N GLN A 32 10.95 7.80 -12.57
CA GLN A 32 10.95 8.45 -13.87
C GLN A 32 9.84 7.85 -14.73
N VAL A 33 9.07 8.73 -15.37
CA VAL A 33 8.11 8.35 -16.39
C VAL A 33 8.45 9.00 -17.72
N ASP A 34 8.10 8.33 -18.82
CA ASP A 34 8.15 8.95 -20.14
C ASP A 34 7.05 10.02 -20.31
N GLY A 35 7.08 10.73 -21.44
CA GLY A 35 6.07 11.74 -21.77
C GLY A 35 4.65 11.20 -22.00
N GLU A 36 4.45 9.88 -21.91
CA GLU A 36 3.13 9.21 -21.92
C GLU A 36 2.69 8.74 -20.52
N GLY A 37 3.50 8.97 -19.48
CA GLY A 37 3.22 8.57 -18.10
C GLY A 37 3.58 7.11 -17.77
N LYS A 38 4.36 6.42 -18.60
CA LYS A 38 4.82 5.05 -18.33
C LYS A 38 6.15 5.05 -17.60
N CYS A 39 6.30 4.15 -16.63
CA CYS A 39 7.55 3.98 -15.88
C CYS A 39 8.67 3.56 -16.83
N ILE A 40 9.80 4.25 -16.74
CA ILE A 40 11.03 3.91 -17.48
C ILE A 40 12.10 3.46 -16.48
N ASP A 41 12.64 2.26 -16.70
CA ASP A 41 13.66 1.65 -15.82
C ASP A 41 15.10 2.11 -16.17
N GLU A 42 15.29 2.87 -17.25
CA GLU A 42 16.62 3.22 -17.77
C GLU A 42 17.09 4.66 -17.47
N VAL A 43 18.32 4.75 -16.97
CA VAL A 43 19.00 5.87 -16.28
C VAL A 43 19.33 7.08 -17.18
N ASN A 44 18.78 7.21 -18.40
CA ASN A 44 19.26 8.19 -19.38
C ASN A 44 18.19 8.85 -20.25
N LEU A 45 16.97 9.02 -19.75
CA LEU A 45 15.95 9.82 -20.45
C LEU A 45 15.57 11.05 -19.63
N ILE A 46 15.40 12.16 -20.33
CA ILE A 46 14.82 13.40 -19.80
C ILE A 46 13.31 13.12 -19.64
N GLY A 47 12.96 12.31 -18.64
CA GLY A 47 11.59 11.99 -18.26
C GLY A 47 11.11 12.92 -17.14
N ASP A 48 9.80 13.11 -17.04
CA ASP A 48 9.21 13.77 -15.89
C ASP A 48 9.28 12.83 -14.68
N GLU A 49 9.53 13.39 -13.49
CA GLU A 49 9.50 12.62 -12.24
C GLU A 49 8.06 12.56 -11.74
N THR A 50 7.54 11.35 -11.53
CA THR A 50 6.25 11.14 -10.89
C THR A 50 6.41 10.38 -9.59
N ASN A 51 5.53 10.67 -8.64
CA ASN A 51 5.39 9.85 -7.45
C ASN A 51 4.44 8.69 -7.75
N LEU A 52 4.89 7.49 -7.40
CA LEU A 52 4.05 6.31 -7.34
C LEU A 52 3.76 6.00 -5.88
N TYR A 53 2.48 5.91 -5.56
CA TYR A 53 1.98 5.60 -4.24
C TYR A 53 1.70 4.11 -4.12
N GLY A 54 2.16 3.52 -3.02
CA GLY A 54 1.89 2.15 -2.64
C GLY A 54 1.43 2.06 -1.18
N ILE A 55 1.41 0.85 -0.65
CA ILE A 55 0.91 0.56 0.68
C ILE A 55 1.83 -0.42 1.40
N LYS A 56 1.93 -0.27 2.72
CA LYS A 56 2.64 -1.20 3.59
C LYS A 56 1.81 -1.47 4.84
N LEU A 57 1.73 -2.73 5.24
CA LEU A 57 1.09 -3.17 6.48
C LEU A 57 2.16 -3.74 7.40
N VAL A 58 2.14 -3.36 8.67
CA VAL A 58 2.98 -3.96 9.71
C VAL A 58 2.10 -4.50 10.82
N LYS A 59 2.19 -5.80 11.06
CA LYS A 59 1.54 -6.49 12.17
C LYS A 59 2.57 -6.80 13.24
N SER A 60 2.38 -6.20 14.41
CA SER A 60 3.24 -6.36 15.58
C SER A 60 2.47 -7.02 16.72
N GLY A 61 2.92 -8.21 17.14
CA GLY A 61 2.39 -8.94 18.27
C GLY A 61 3.46 -9.86 18.86
N ALA A 62 3.13 -11.14 19.05
CA ALA A 62 4.13 -12.16 19.39
C ALA A 62 5.18 -12.35 18.26
N THR A 63 4.75 -12.20 17.01
CA THR A 63 5.59 -12.12 15.81
C THR A 63 5.44 -10.76 15.16
N CYS A 64 6.48 -10.34 14.43
CA CYS A 64 6.43 -9.18 13.56
C CYS A 64 6.31 -9.67 12.12
N GLU A 65 5.23 -9.31 11.45
CA GLU A 65 4.94 -9.62 10.05
C GLU A 65 4.74 -8.30 9.31
N GLU A 66 5.33 -8.17 8.12
CA GLU A 66 5.14 -7.00 7.27
C GLU A 66 4.89 -7.44 5.83
N ASP A 67 4.05 -6.68 5.14
CA ASP A 67 3.78 -6.86 3.72
C ASP A 67 3.71 -5.48 3.03
N GLU A 68 4.17 -5.41 1.79
CA GLU A 68 4.36 -4.14 1.08
C GLU A 68 4.10 -4.30 -0.42
N ILE A 69 3.37 -3.34 -0.99
CA ILE A 69 3.19 -3.20 -2.43
C ILE A 69 3.57 -1.78 -2.81
N LEU A 70 4.61 -1.67 -3.64
CA LEU A 70 5.09 -0.39 -4.14
C LEU A 70 4.38 -0.02 -5.44
N GLY A 71 4.08 1.26 -5.59
CA GLY A 71 3.63 1.85 -6.86
C GLY A 71 2.32 1.28 -7.41
N VAL A 72 1.31 1.19 -6.54
CA VAL A 72 -0.07 0.82 -6.88
C VAL A 72 -0.72 1.86 -7.81
N THR A 73 -0.44 3.14 -7.61
CA THR A 73 -1.12 4.23 -8.34
C THR A 73 -0.31 5.52 -8.35
N VAL A 74 -0.56 6.40 -9.32
CA VAL A 74 -0.04 7.78 -9.33
C VAL A 74 -0.88 8.75 -8.47
N ASP A 75 -2.09 8.36 -8.07
CA ASP A 75 -2.98 9.18 -7.24
C ASP A 75 -2.92 8.74 -5.77
N GLU A 76 -2.33 9.57 -4.93
CA GLU A 76 -2.24 9.40 -3.48
C GLU A 76 -3.59 9.03 -2.84
N LYS A 77 -4.67 9.67 -3.28
CA LYS A 77 -6.00 9.47 -2.69
C LYS A 77 -6.53 8.08 -2.95
N ILE A 78 -6.15 7.48 -4.08
CA ILE A 78 -6.52 6.10 -4.41
C ILE A 78 -5.79 5.14 -3.45
N ALA A 79 -4.49 5.32 -3.24
CA ALA A 79 -3.72 4.50 -2.29
C ALA A 79 -4.25 4.63 -0.86
N ILE A 80 -4.61 5.85 -0.42
CA ILE A 80 -5.21 6.08 0.89
C ILE A 80 -6.59 5.40 1.01
N LYS A 81 -7.42 5.45 -0.04
CA LYS A 81 -8.72 4.75 -0.03
C LYS A 81 -8.53 3.24 0.12
N LEU A 82 -7.59 2.66 -0.60
CA LEU A 82 -7.25 1.24 -0.48
C LEU A 82 -6.82 0.88 0.95
N LEU A 83 -5.96 1.70 1.58
CA LEU A 83 -5.56 1.52 2.98
C LEU A 83 -6.75 1.54 3.94
N LYS A 84 -7.71 2.44 3.73
CA LYS A 84 -8.91 2.51 4.56
C LYS A 84 -9.80 1.29 4.40
N VAL A 85 -9.99 0.81 3.18
CA VAL A 85 -10.72 -0.43 2.92
C VAL A 85 -10.05 -1.59 3.68
N LEU A 86 -8.72 -1.70 3.60
CA LEU A 86 -7.95 -2.69 4.36
C LEU A 86 -8.08 -2.55 5.89
N ALA A 87 -8.16 -1.32 6.39
CA ALA A 87 -8.32 -1.03 7.81
C ALA A 87 -9.74 -1.35 8.32
N ASP A 88 -10.76 -1.16 7.48
CA ASP A 88 -12.18 -1.41 7.80
C ASP A 88 -12.52 -2.91 7.84
N HIS A 89 -11.80 -3.76 7.10
CA HIS A 89 -12.00 -5.21 7.17
C HIS A 89 -11.62 -5.77 8.56
N GLU A 90 -12.50 -6.60 9.13
CA GLU A 90 -12.28 -7.27 10.42
C GLU A 90 -11.12 -8.27 10.39
N VAL A 91 -10.82 -8.81 9.21
CA VAL A 91 -9.74 -9.77 8.98
C VAL A 91 -8.69 -9.09 8.11
N THR A 92 -7.46 -8.99 8.62
CA THR A 92 -6.32 -8.63 7.79
C THR A 92 -6.08 -9.72 6.76
N PRO A 93 -6.02 -9.39 5.46
CA PRO A 93 -5.76 -10.34 4.39
C PRO A 93 -4.46 -11.10 4.64
N ILE A 94 -4.40 -12.35 4.15
CA ILE A 94 -3.19 -13.18 4.21
C ILE A 94 -2.06 -12.56 3.36
N SER A 95 -2.41 -11.78 2.34
CA SER A 95 -1.51 -11.10 1.41
C SER A 95 -2.17 -9.80 0.93
N LEU A 96 -1.43 -8.69 0.95
CA LEU A 96 -1.88 -7.43 0.36
C LEU A 96 -2.06 -7.55 -1.16
N VAL A 97 -1.35 -8.48 -1.81
CA VAL A 97 -1.40 -8.67 -3.27
C VAL A 97 -2.79 -9.12 -3.69
N ASP A 98 -3.38 -10.04 -2.93
CA ASP A 98 -4.71 -10.57 -3.22
C ASP A 98 -5.78 -9.45 -3.10
N VAL A 99 -5.61 -8.51 -2.16
CA VAL A 99 -6.54 -7.38 -2.02
C VAL A 99 -6.38 -6.33 -3.10
N VAL A 100 -5.14 -6.05 -3.53
CA VAL A 100 -4.94 -5.13 -4.64
C VAL A 100 -5.51 -5.71 -5.94
N ASP A 101 -5.37 -7.01 -6.17
CA ASP A 101 -5.94 -7.68 -7.34
C ASP A 101 -7.48 -7.63 -7.34
N ASP A 102 -8.12 -7.97 -6.22
CA ASP A 102 -9.57 -7.86 -6.04
C ASP A 102 -10.06 -6.41 -6.22
N TRP A 103 -9.38 -5.44 -5.61
CA TRP A 103 -9.76 -4.02 -5.71
C TRP A 103 -9.59 -3.48 -7.15
N SER A 104 -8.52 -3.87 -7.84
CA SER A 104 -8.29 -3.48 -9.23
C SER A 104 -9.38 -4.03 -10.16
N THR A 105 -9.87 -5.24 -9.85
CA THR A 105 -10.99 -5.84 -10.55
C THR A 105 -12.28 -5.07 -10.29
N GLU A 106 -12.58 -4.70 -9.05
CA GLU A 106 -13.79 -3.91 -8.74
C GLU A 106 -13.79 -2.51 -9.37
N VAL A 107 -12.65 -1.82 -9.41
CA VAL A 107 -12.54 -0.46 -9.97
C VAL A 107 -12.55 -0.42 -11.49
N MET A 108 -12.07 -1.48 -12.16
CA MET A 108 -12.14 -1.59 -13.63
C MET A 108 -13.55 -1.91 -14.15
N TYR A 109 -14.43 -2.44 -13.30
CA TYR A 109 -15.80 -2.86 -13.68
C TYR A 109 -16.92 -2.01 -13.05
N SER A 110 -16.61 -0.94 -12.31
CA SER A 110 -17.58 0.03 -11.76
C SER A 110 -17.67 1.31 -12.58
#